data_AF-A0A3E5E7H1-F1
#
_entry.id   AF-A0A3E5E7H1-F1
#
_cell.length_a   1.000
_cell.length_b   1.000
_cell.length_c   1.000
_cell.angle_alpha   90.00
_cell.angle_beta   90.00
_cell.angle_gamma   90.00
#
_symmetry.space_group_name_H-M   'P 1'
#
loop_
_entity.id
_entity.type
_entity.pdbx_description
1 polymer ?
#
loop_
_entity_poly.entity_id
_entity_poly.type
_entity_poly.pdbx_seq_one_letter_code
_entity_poly.pdbx_strand_id
1 'polypeptide(L)'
;MIMKLSRNTTYLLYAALLMAPATVMAQNCHEVKLAANKIQVSNVQVAQQNNALTVSMDLNLDSLNLPTNTQLVYTPIFKSQKLEYKLPEIVINGKRQQIMYERGVGNKHLNLSPKAMVVRRNNKQAQTLKYTASIPVARVMKNYDLNMHEDLCGCGNLEEGNDFHLRHRRQPLAVFVRPAVEAIKVRHLDKRAYIDFPVNKIELHADYRRNPAQLDSIVRTIVALKDDKNLEVSGINIHGYASPESPYSHNDYLAKNRAKTLTDYVRRMVALPTQLFTVSSTAEDWDGLRNYLKESNLEHKAEILAIANDEKMDPDAREQKIKKLYPSEYRFMLDTWYPALRHSDYRITYKVKPFDVAEAKEIIKTKPQQLSQEEMFLVAQTYELGSKEFNDVMEIAVRMFPVNETANLNAANTRLNAGDADGAKAYLDKAGNSPATQNARGVYEALKGNDQQARHYFGLAAKAGVKAAQENLENL
;
A
#
# COMPACT_ATOMS: atom_id res chain seq x y z
N MET A 1 -13.89 -63.23 -45.25
CA MET A 1 -12.49 -63.63 -45.00
C MET A 1 -11.91 -62.62 -44.01
N ILE A 2 -12.18 -62.82 -42.71
CA ILE A 2 -11.17 -63.18 -41.69
C ILE A 2 -9.94 -62.25 -41.75
N MET A 3 -9.78 -61.30 -40.82
CA MET A 3 -8.99 -61.51 -39.59
C MET A 3 -9.03 -60.31 -38.63
N LYS A 4 -9.05 -60.63 -37.33
CA LYS A 4 -8.96 -59.74 -36.16
C LYS A 4 -7.63 -58.99 -36.09
N LEU A 5 -7.62 -57.83 -35.43
CA LEU A 5 -6.61 -57.53 -34.40
C LEU A 5 -7.06 -56.39 -33.47
N SER A 6 -6.90 -56.63 -32.18
CA SER A 6 -7.17 -55.75 -31.05
C SER A 6 -6.04 -54.74 -30.86
N ARG A 7 -6.36 -53.59 -30.23
CA ARG A 7 -5.54 -53.06 -29.13
C ARG A 7 -6.24 -51.92 -28.39
N ASN A 8 -6.39 -52.15 -27.09
CA ASN A 8 -6.72 -51.15 -26.07
C ASN A 8 -5.61 -50.10 -26.00
N THR A 9 -6.00 -48.82 -25.92
CA THR A 9 -5.13 -47.77 -25.40
C THR A 9 -5.95 -46.89 -24.45
N THR A 10 -5.71 -47.14 -23.16
CA THR A 10 -6.13 -46.34 -22.01
C THR A 10 -5.41 -44.99 -22.03
N TYR A 11 -6.17 -43.90 -22.01
CA TYR A 11 -5.64 -42.55 -21.81
C TYR A 11 -5.33 -42.34 -20.32
N LEU A 12 -4.05 -42.20 -19.99
CA LEU A 12 -3.55 -41.73 -18.69
C LEU A 12 -3.69 -40.20 -18.64
N LEU A 13 -4.68 -39.72 -17.88
CA LEU A 13 -4.80 -38.32 -17.48
C LEU A 13 -3.77 -38.03 -16.38
N TYR A 14 -2.65 -37.39 -16.75
CA TYR A 14 -1.75 -36.73 -15.81
C TYR A 14 -2.39 -35.42 -15.34
N ALA A 15 -3.10 -35.47 -14.21
CA ALA A 15 -3.45 -34.28 -13.46
C ALA A 15 -2.24 -33.87 -12.59
N ALA A 16 -1.43 -32.95 -13.10
CA ALA A 16 -0.41 -32.29 -12.30
C ALA A 16 -1.09 -31.36 -11.28
N LEU A 17 -1.19 -31.81 -10.02
CA LEU A 17 -1.51 -30.93 -8.89
C LEU A 17 -0.33 -29.96 -8.71
N LEU A 18 -0.54 -28.70 -9.10
CA LEU A 18 0.26 -27.58 -8.66
C LEU A 18 0.10 -27.42 -7.14
N MET A 19 1.02 -28.02 -6.38
CA MET A 19 1.22 -27.72 -4.97
C MET A 19 1.71 -26.28 -4.85
N ALA A 20 0.83 -25.38 -4.41
CA ALA A 20 1.25 -24.06 -3.93
C ALA A 20 2.28 -24.25 -2.79
N PRO A 21 3.33 -23.42 -2.71
CA PRO A 21 4.34 -23.56 -1.67
C PRO A 21 3.69 -23.32 -0.31
N ALA A 22 3.57 -24.39 0.48
CA ALA A 22 3.33 -24.25 1.91
C ALA A 22 4.54 -23.50 2.48
N THR A 23 4.29 -22.31 3.03
CA THR A 23 5.29 -21.55 3.79
C THR A 23 5.64 -22.33 5.05
N VAL A 24 6.71 -23.14 4.96
CA VAL A 24 7.27 -23.85 6.11
C VAL A 24 8.08 -22.84 6.92
N MET A 25 7.47 -22.35 8.01
CA MET A 25 8.10 -21.47 8.98
C MET A 25 9.05 -22.29 9.86
N ALA A 26 10.31 -22.41 9.45
CA ALA A 26 11.38 -23.00 10.25
C ALA A 26 12.16 -21.89 10.97
N GLN A 27 11.90 -21.71 12.26
CA GLN A 27 12.75 -20.90 13.14
C GLN A 27 12.96 -21.60 14.48
N ASN A 28 14.14 -21.33 15.06
CA ASN A 28 14.73 -21.84 16.29
C ASN A 28 13.77 -22.63 17.20
N CYS A 29 13.92 -23.97 17.17
CA CYS A 29 13.23 -24.86 18.09
C CYS A 29 13.83 -24.69 19.49
N HIS A 30 13.11 -24.01 20.37
CA HIS A 30 13.31 -24.21 21.81
C HIS A 30 12.91 -25.65 22.13
N GLU A 31 13.87 -26.44 22.60
CA GLU A 31 13.59 -27.80 23.05
C GLU A 31 12.83 -27.74 24.38
N VAL A 32 11.57 -28.16 24.37
CA VAL A 32 10.73 -28.19 25.56
C VAL A 32 10.80 -29.57 26.18
N LYS A 33 10.92 -29.63 27.51
CA LYS A 33 11.06 -30.87 28.26
C LYS A 33 9.83 -31.13 29.14
N LEU A 34 9.21 -32.29 28.97
CA LEU A 34 8.02 -32.75 29.70
C LEU A 34 8.37 -33.94 30.61
N ALA A 35 7.44 -34.37 31.46
CA ALA A 35 7.58 -35.48 32.41
C ALA A 35 8.88 -35.39 33.23
N ALA A 36 9.10 -34.26 33.91
CA ALA A 36 10.33 -34.00 34.67
C ALA A 36 11.62 -34.26 33.83
N ASN A 37 11.67 -33.70 32.62
CA ASN A 37 12.79 -33.77 31.69
C ASN A 37 13.05 -35.13 31.02
N LYS A 38 12.01 -35.95 30.87
CA LYS A 38 12.12 -37.29 30.25
C LYS A 38 11.56 -37.39 28.83
N ILE A 39 10.76 -36.41 28.41
CA ILE A 39 10.25 -36.30 27.04
C ILE A 39 10.73 -34.97 26.47
N GLN A 40 11.34 -35.00 25.28
CA GLN A 40 11.79 -33.79 24.60
C GLN A 40 10.91 -33.52 23.39
N VAL A 41 10.34 -32.31 23.32
CA VAL A 41 9.55 -31.83 22.19
C VAL A 41 10.44 -30.99 21.28
N SER A 42 10.42 -31.30 19.99
CA SER A 42 11.22 -30.63 18.96
C SER A 42 10.42 -30.48 17.66
N ASN A 43 10.97 -29.73 16.70
CA ASN A 43 10.38 -29.55 15.36
C ASN A 43 8.92 -29.04 15.39
N VAL A 44 8.59 -28.14 16.32
CA VAL A 44 7.23 -27.61 16.48
C VAL A 44 6.89 -26.65 15.34
N GLN A 45 6.08 -27.11 14.40
CA GLN A 45 5.60 -26.36 13.25
C GLN A 45 4.10 -26.11 13.35
N VAL A 46 3.69 -24.90 12.99
CA VAL A 46 2.28 -24.52 12.90
C VAL A 46 2.00 -23.98 11.51
N ALA A 47 0.99 -24.54 10.85
CA ALA A 47 0.50 -24.08 9.56
C ALA A 47 -0.97 -23.70 9.66
N GLN A 48 -1.37 -22.62 9.00
CA GLN A 48 -2.76 -22.19 8.96
C GLN A 48 -3.21 -22.00 7.51
N GLN A 49 -4.06 -22.89 7.02
CA GLN A 49 -4.54 -22.91 5.64
C GLN A 49 -5.98 -23.46 5.61
N ASN A 50 -6.80 -23.02 4.65
CA ASN A 50 -8.16 -23.54 4.44
C ASN A 50 -9.04 -23.57 5.70
N ASN A 51 -9.00 -22.51 6.52
CA ASN A 51 -9.70 -22.43 7.82
C ASN A 51 -9.36 -23.59 8.77
N ALA A 52 -8.16 -24.15 8.66
CA ALA A 52 -7.66 -25.17 9.55
C ALA A 52 -6.29 -24.76 10.12
N LEU A 53 -6.06 -25.14 11.36
CA LEU A 53 -4.81 -24.91 12.07
C LEU A 53 -4.17 -26.29 12.32
N THR A 54 -3.02 -26.52 11.69
CA THR A 54 -2.27 -27.76 11.76
C THR A 54 -1.01 -27.58 12.61
N VAL A 55 -0.81 -28.49 13.56
CA VAL A 55 0.42 -28.58 14.36
C VAL A 55 1.15 -29.85 13.97
N SER A 56 2.46 -29.75 13.77
CA SER A 56 3.37 -30.89 13.66
C SER A 56 4.50 -30.75 14.66
N MET A 57 4.87 -31.82 15.35
CA MET A 57 5.97 -31.83 16.30
C MET A 57 6.46 -33.25 16.57
N ASP A 58 7.71 -33.36 17.02
CA ASP A 58 8.35 -34.63 17.39
C ASP A 58 8.52 -34.72 18.91
N LEU A 59 8.10 -35.84 19.51
CA LEU A 59 8.29 -36.12 20.93
C LEU A 59 9.27 -37.28 21.08
N ASN A 60 10.48 -37.01 21.55
CA ASN A 60 11.46 -38.04 21.87
C ASN A 60 11.16 -38.64 23.26
N LEU A 61 11.02 -39.96 23.33
CA LEU A 61 10.68 -40.71 24.54
C LEU A 61 11.85 -41.57 25.06
N ASP A 62 13.05 -41.44 24.50
CA ASP A 62 14.16 -42.37 24.74
C ASP A 62 14.53 -42.44 26.22
N SER A 63 14.47 -41.29 26.90
CA SER A 63 14.74 -41.14 28.33
C SER A 63 13.56 -41.48 29.24
N LEU A 64 12.38 -41.72 28.69
CA LEU A 64 11.17 -42.03 29.46
C LEU A 64 11.15 -43.51 29.86
N ASN A 65 11.12 -43.80 31.15
CA ASN A 65 10.82 -45.14 31.67
C ASN A 65 9.43 -45.12 32.30
N LEU A 66 8.44 -45.71 31.61
CA LEU A 66 7.05 -45.66 32.01
C LEU A 66 6.62 -46.98 32.67
N PRO A 67 6.11 -46.98 33.92
CA PRO A 67 5.62 -48.20 34.56
C PRO A 67 4.47 -48.82 33.77
N THR A 68 4.28 -50.15 33.90
CA THR A 68 3.35 -50.87 33.02
C THR A 68 1.89 -50.45 33.15
N ASN A 69 1.48 -49.93 34.31
CA ASN A 69 0.11 -49.55 34.64
C ASN A 69 -0.10 -48.02 34.65
N THR A 70 0.79 -47.27 34.00
CA THR A 70 0.75 -45.81 33.96
C THR A 70 0.32 -45.32 32.59
N GLN A 71 -0.44 -44.23 32.57
CA GLN A 71 -0.85 -43.48 31.40
C GLN A 71 -0.37 -42.04 31.56
N LEU A 72 0.15 -41.44 30.49
CA LEU A 72 0.39 -40.01 30.40
C LEU A 72 -0.48 -39.43 29.30
N VAL A 73 -1.16 -38.32 29.57
CA VAL A 73 -1.98 -37.62 28.58
C VAL A 73 -1.42 -36.22 28.38
N TYR A 74 -1.22 -35.87 27.12
CA TYR A 74 -0.72 -34.57 26.71
C TYR A 74 -1.70 -33.93 25.74
N THR A 75 -2.15 -32.71 26.04
CA THR A 75 -3.12 -32.00 25.23
C THR A 75 -2.49 -30.73 24.68
N PRO A 76 -2.22 -30.64 23.37
CA PRO A 76 -1.77 -29.40 22.78
C PRO A 76 -2.94 -28.42 22.70
N ILE A 77 -2.72 -27.18 23.11
CA ILE A 77 -3.76 -26.16 23.25
C ILE A 77 -3.26 -24.85 22.65
N PHE A 78 -4.01 -24.28 21.71
CA PHE A 78 -3.85 -22.89 21.32
C PHE A 78 -4.64 -21.99 22.25
N LYS A 79 -3.95 -21.05 22.90
CA LYS A 79 -4.56 -19.99 23.69
C LYS A 79 -4.42 -18.67 22.93
N SER A 80 -5.52 -17.96 22.78
CA SER A 80 -5.57 -16.55 22.39
C SER A 80 -6.28 -15.76 23.49
N GLN A 81 -6.31 -14.43 23.42
CA GLN A 81 -6.96 -13.61 24.46
C GLN A 81 -8.44 -13.95 24.71
N LYS A 82 -9.16 -14.51 23.72
CA LYS A 82 -10.61 -14.75 23.81
C LYS A 82 -11.02 -16.21 23.61
N LEU A 83 -10.13 -17.02 23.05
CA LEU A 83 -10.47 -18.37 22.57
C LEU A 83 -9.36 -19.35 22.91
N GLU A 84 -9.78 -20.54 23.31
CA GLU A 84 -8.93 -21.70 23.52
C GLU A 84 -9.34 -22.81 22.56
N TYR A 85 -8.37 -23.40 21.88
CA TYR A 85 -8.60 -24.52 20.97
C TYR A 85 -7.76 -25.71 21.38
N LYS A 86 -8.43 -26.79 21.78
CA LYS A 86 -7.80 -28.06 22.12
C LYS A 86 -7.56 -28.88 20.86
N LEU A 87 -6.34 -29.38 20.70
CA LEU A 87 -6.02 -30.36 19.68
C LEU A 87 -6.20 -31.77 20.21
N PRO A 88 -6.34 -32.76 19.31
CA PRO A 88 -6.36 -34.17 19.70
C PRO A 88 -5.18 -34.54 20.60
N GLU A 89 -5.48 -35.28 21.65
CA GLU A 89 -4.56 -35.63 22.73
C GLU A 89 -3.49 -36.62 22.25
N ILE A 90 -2.35 -36.62 22.93
CA ILE A 90 -1.29 -37.61 22.80
C ILE A 90 -1.29 -38.44 24.07
N VAL A 91 -1.58 -39.73 23.93
CA VAL A 91 -1.66 -40.67 25.04
C VAL A 91 -0.50 -41.64 24.96
N ILE A 92 0.31 -41.68 26.00
CA ILE A 92 1.47 -42.58 26.11
C ILE A 92 1.18 -43.60 27.20
N ASN A 93 1.01 -44.85 26.80
CA ASN A 93 0.62 -45.95 27.67
C ASN A 93 1.80 -46.86 28.03
N GLY A 94 1.83 -47.29 29.29
CA GLY A 94 2.57 -48.48 29.70
C GLY A 94 1.95 -49.76 29.13
N LYS A 95 2.68 -50.89 29.22
CA LYS A 95 2.26 -52.17 28.61
C LYS A 95 0.86 -52.64 29.00
N ARG A 96 0.50 -52.64 30.30
CA ARG A 96 -0.82 -53.09 30.77
C ARG A 96 -1.89 -52.07 30.39
N GLN A 97 -1.60 -50.79 30.53
CA GLN A 97 -2.55 -49.74 30.18
C GLN A 97 -2.94 -49.76 28.70
N GLN A 98 -1.97 -50.01 27.81
CA GLN A 98 -2.25 -50.16 26.38
C GLN A 98 -3.22 -51.31 26.11
N ILE A 99 -3.04 -52.45 26.79
CA ILE A 99 -3.94 -53.61 26.66
C ILE A 99 -5.35 -53.26 27.17
N MET A 100 -5.46 -52.49 28.25
CA MET A 100 -6.75 -52.03 28.79
C MET A 100 -7.47 -51.11 27.80
N TYR A 101 -6.73 -50.15 27.21
CA TYR A 101 -7.23 -49.24 26.18
C TYR A 101 -7.75 -50.00 24.95
N GLU A 102 -6.97 -50.96 24.42
CA GLU A 102 -7.35 -51.79 23.27
C GLU A 102 -8.58 -52.68 23.54
N ARG A 103 -8.78 -53.09 24.80
CA ARG A 103 -9.97 -53.85 25.24
C ARG A 103 -11.18 -52.96 25.51
N GLY A 104 -11.05 -51.64 25.36
CA GLY A 104 -12.11 -50.67 25.67
C GLY A 104 -12.40 -50.52 27.16
N VAL A 105 -11.55 -51.06 28.03
CA VAL A 105 -11.72 -51.00 29.49
C VAL A 105 -11.22 -49.63 29.96
N GLY A 106 -12.12 -48.81 30.51
CA GLY A 106 -11.79 -47.45 30.96
C GLY A 106 -11.89 -46.36 29.88
N ASN A 107 -12.10 -46.71 28.60
CA ASN A 107 -12.26 -45.71 27.51
C ASN A 107 -13.43 -44.74 27.72
N LYS A 108 -14.45 -45.10 28.53
CA LYS A 108 -15.57 -44.21 28.87
C LYS A 108 -15.24 -43.15 29.93
N HIS A 109 -14.10 -43.26 30.63
CA HIS A 109 -13.71 -42.33 31.69
C HIS A 109 -12.66 -41.32 31.23
N LEU A 110 -11.91 -41.66 30.19
CA LEU A 110 -10.95 -40.80 29.52
C LEU A 110 -11.73 -39.99 28.47
N ASN A 111 -12.01 -38.72 28.73
CA ASN A 111 -12.70 -37.81 27.79
C ASN A 111 -11.81 -37.42 26.59
N LEU A 112 -11.21 -38.41 25.92
CA LEU A 112 -10.29 -38.24 24.80
C LEU A 112 -11.07 -37.96 23.51
N SER A 113 -10.51 -37.14 22.64
CA SER A 113 -11.04 -36.93 21.31
C SER A 113 -10.99 -38.22 20.47
N PRO A 114 -11.92 -38.40 19.50
CA PRO A 114 -11.89 -39.53 18.57
C PRO A 114 -10.63 -39.60 17.69
N LYS A 115 -9.84 -38.51 17.65
CA LYS A 115 -8.60 -38.40 16.86
C LYS A 115 -7.35 -38.43 17.74
N ALA A 116 -7.48 -38.78 19.02
CA ALA A 116 -6.34 -38.88 19.92
C ALA A 116 -5.28 -39.85 19.37
N MET A 117 -4.02 -39.47 19.47
CA MET A 117 -2.88 -40.31 19.14
C MET A 117 -2.53 -41.16 20.35
N VAL A 118 -2.80 -42.45 20.28
CA VAL A 118 -2.50 -43.39 21.39
C VAL A 118 -1.35 -44.30 21.01
N VAL A 119 -0.32 -44.32 21.84
CA VAL A 119 0.90 -45.08 21.60
C VAL A 119 1.38 -45.79 22.86
N ARG A 120 2.03 -46.94 22.67
CA ARG A 120 2.67 -47.69 23.75
C ARG A 120 4.15 -47.33 23.89
N ARG A 121 4.57 -47.04 25.13
CA ARG A 121 5.99 -46.93 25.48
C ARG A 121 6.63 -48.32 25.65
N ASN A 122 7.79 -48.49 25.02
CA ASN A 122 8.69 -49.64 25.12
C ASN A 122 10.01 -49.22 25.77
N ASN A 123 10.07 -49.20 27.10
CA ASN A 123 11.16 -48.61 27.92
C ASN A 123 12.61 -48.93 27.51
N LYS A 124 12.87 -50.01 26.77
CA LYS A 124 14.22 -50.44 26.33
C LYS A 124 14.54 -50.12 24.87
N GLN A 125 13.66 -49.39 24.17
CA GLN A 125 13.83 -49.03 22.77
C GLN A 125 13.80 -47.52 22.61
N ALA A 126 14.60 -47.01 21.68
CA ALA A 126 14.47 -45.63 21.24
C ALA A 126 13.12 -45.45 20.53
N GLN A 127 12.41 -44.37 20.85
CA GLN A 127 11.09 -44.07 20.31
C GLN A 127 10.92 -42.56 20.18
N THR A 128 10.63 -42.10 18.96
CA THR A 128 10.20 -40.73 18.68
C THR A 128 8.80 -40.77 18.09
N LEU A 129 7.88 -40.03 18.69
CA LEU A 129 6.51 -39.88 18.19
C LEU A 129 6.45 -38.68 17.25
N LYS A 130 5.91 -38.88 16.05
CA LYS A 130 5.60 -37.79 15.13
C LYS A 130 4.13 -37.44 15.28
N TYR A 131 3.85 -36.31 15.92
CA TYR A 131 2.49 -35.83 16.10
C TYR A 131 2.12 -34.87 14.98
N THR A 132 0.95 -35.10 14.38
CA THR A 132 0.34 -34.15 13.45
C THR A 132 -1.16 -34.14 13.69
N ALA A 133 -1.71 -32.95 13.93
CA ALA A 133 -3.15 -32.78 14.08
C ALA A 133 -3.61 -31.45 13.49
N SER A 134 -4.86 -31.46 13.00
CA SER A 134 -5.49 -30.30 12.39
C SER A 134 -6.90 -30.09 12.94
N ILE A 135 -7.20 -28.86 13.32
CA ILE A 135 -8.51 -28.43 13.83
C ILE A 135 -9.09 -27.31 12.96
N PRO A 136 -10.42 -27.27 12.76
CA PRO A 136 -11.05 -26.16 12.07
C PRO A 136 -11.06 -24.91 12.95
N VAL A 137 -10.83 -23.75 12.34
CA VAL A 137 -10.85 -22.42 12.99
C VAL A 137 -11.67 -21.46 12.15
N ALA A 138 -12.49 -20.63 12.79
CA ALA A 138 -13.43 -19.74 12.08
C ALA A 138 -12.72 -18.59 11.34
N ARG A 139 -11.54 -18.18 11.82
CA ARG A 139 -10.76 -17.06 11.28
C ARG A 139 -9.27 -17.31 11.45
N VAL A 140 -8.45 -16.58 10.68
CA VAL A 140 -6.99 -16.62 10.81
C VAL A 140 -6.57 -16.16 12.20
N MET A 141 -5.75 -16.95 12.89
CA MET A 141 -5.26 -16.66 14.24
C MET A 141 -3.98 -15.85 14.12
N LYS A 142 -4.12 -14.53 14.25
CA LYS A 142 -3.01 -13.58 14.14
C LYS A 142 -2.04 -13.67 15.32
N ASN A 143 -2.58 -13.88 16.52
CA ASN A 143 -1.84 -13.94 17.77
C ASN A 143 -2.25 -15.21 18.55
N TYR A 144 -1.29 -16.04 18.96
CA TYR A 144 -1.56 -17.22 19.78
C TYR A 144 -0.34 -17.68 20.59
N ASP A 145 -0.64 -18.46 21.62
CA ASP A 145 0.29 -19.30 22.35
C ASP A 145 -0.09 -20.76 22.12
N LEU A 146 0.84 -21.58 21.66
CA LEU A 146 0.69 -23.03 21.64
C LEU A 146 1.37 -23.56 22.89
N ASN A 147 0.58 -24.18 23.75
CA ASN A 147 1.04 -24.82 24.98
C ASN A 147 0.74 -26.33 24.92
N MET A 148 1.51 -27.10 25.66
CA MET A 148 1.24 -28.50 25.94
C MET A 148 0.77 -28.61 27.39
N HIS A 149 -0.48 -29.01 27.58
CA HIS A 149 -0.98 -29.37 28.90
C HIS A 149 -0.59 -30.81 29.22
N GLU A 150 0.06 -31.02 30.36
CA GLU A 150 0.48 -32.32 30.86
C GLU A 150 -0.45 -32.79 31.98
N ASP A 151 -1.09 -33.96 31.77
CA ASP A 151 -1.83 -34.70 32.78
C ASP A 151 -1.10 -36.03 33.08
N LEU A 152 -0.48 -36.08 34.26
CA LEU A 152 0.26 -37.23 34.78
C LEU A 152 -0.62 -38.25 35.52
N CYS A 153 -1.84 -37.88 35.94
CA CYS A 153 -2.79 -38.83 36.54
C CYS A 153 -3.47 -39.68 35.46
N GLY A 154 -3.45 -39.19 34.21
CA GLY A 154 -4.04 -39.86 33.07
C GLY A 154 -5.56 -39.85 33.16
N CYS A 155 -6.14 -38.79 33.71
CA CYS A 155 -7.57 -38.61 33.93
C CYS A 155 -8.25 -37.96 32.71
N GLY A 156 -7.46 -37.32 31.84
CA GLY A 156 -7.90 -36.60 30.64
C GLY A 156 -8.61 -35.28 30.93
N ASN A 157 -8.54 -34.77 32.16
CA ASN A 157 -9.07 -33.45 32.52
C ASN A 157 -7.95 -32.40 32.46
N LEU A 158 -8.34 -31.12 32.40
CA LEU A 158 -7.39 -29.98 32.39
C LEU A 158 -7.28 -29.28 33.76
N GLU A 159 -7.90 -29.86 34.79
CA GLU A 159 -7.99 -29.23 36.12
C GLU A 159 -6.73 -29.46 36.96
N GLU A 160 -6.04 -30.57 36.73
CA GLU A 160 -4.79 -30.95 37.40
C GLU A 160 -3.71 -31.17 36.33
N GLY A 161 -2.54 -30.54 36.46
CA GLY A 161 -1.47 -30.68 35.48
C GLY A 161 -0.52 -29.48 35.39
N ASN A 162 0.42 -29.55 34.46
CA ASN A 162 1.37 -28.48 34.16
C ASN A 162 1.22 -28.02 32.69
N ASP A 163 1.22 -26.71 32.46
CA ASP A 163 1.26 -26.13 31.11
C ASP A 163 2.71 -25.82 30.71
N PHE A 164 3.14 -26.36 29.57
CA PHE A 164 4.45 -26.10 28.99
C PHE A 164 4.30 -25.29 27.70
N HIS A 165 4.94 -24.13 27.62
CA HIS A 165 4.90 -23.31 26.42
C HIS A 165 5.72 -23.94 25.29
N LEU A 166 5.10 -24.15 24.12
CA LEU A 166 5.77 -24.71 22.95
C LEU A 166 6.15 -23.65 21.91
N ARG A 167 5.23 -22.73 21.62
CA ARG A 167 5.44 -21.72 20.58
C ARG A 167 4.55 -20.52 20.79
N HIS A 168 5.10 -19.34 20.56
CA HIS A 168 4.36 -18.09 20.52
C HIS A 168 4.27 -17.56 19.09
N ARG A 169 3.19 -16.85 18.77
CA ARG A 169 3.13 -16.00 17.57
C ARG A 169 2.42 -14.71 17.90
N ARG A 170 2.99 -13.59 17.49
CA ARG A 170 2.29 -12.30 17.40
C ARG A 170 2.46 -11.76 16.00
N GLN A 171 1.40 -11.17 15.45
CA GLN A 171 1.50 -10.45 14.20
C GLN A 171 2.36 -9.20 14.42
N PRO A 172 3.43 -9.00 13.64
CA PRO A 172 4.27 -7.82 13.77
C PRO A 172 3.47 -6.57 13.41
N LEU A 173 3.71 -5.49 14.15
CA LEU A 173 2.95 -4.24 14.05
C LEU A 173 3.75 -3.15 13.36
N ALA A 174 3.12 -2.52 12.37
CA ALA A 174 3.59 -1.30 11.74
C ALA A 174 2.97 -0.09 12.44
N VAL A 175 3.78 0.94 12.73
CA VAL A 175 3.35 2.10 13.53
C VAL A 175 3.12 3.29 12.64
N PHE A 176 1.95 3.91 12.78
CA PHE A 176 1.63 5.15 12.09
C PHE A 176 2.46 6.32 12.60
N VAL A 177 2.91 7.17 11.67
CA VAL A 177 3.68 8.37 11.96
C VAL A 177 2.78 9.58 11.77
N ARG A 178 2.71 10.45 12.79
CA ARG A 178 2.02 11.74 12.66
C ARG A 178 2.79 12.61 11.66
N PRO A 179 2.14 13.09 10.57
CA PRO A 179 2.77 14.01 9.63
C PRO A 179 3.19 15.31 10.30
N ALA A 180 4.21 15.98 9.73
CA ALA A 180 4.61 17.30 10.19
C ALA A 180 3.49 18.32 9.96
N VAL A 181 3.36 19.27 10.89
CA VAL A 181 2.39 20.36 10.81
C VAL A 181 2.74 21.25 9.61
N GLU A 182 1.77 21.44 8.71
CA GLU A 182 1.89 22.41 7.63
C GLU A 182 1.45 23.79 8.14
N ALA A 183 2.41 24.67 8.47
CA ALA A 183 2.11 25.96 9.09
C ALA A 183 1.21 26.87 8.23
N ILE A 184 1.41 26.85 6.90
CA ILE A 184 0.58 27.61 5.94
C ILE A 184 0.32 26.71 4.74
N LYS A 185 -0.97 26.42 4.49
CA LYS A 185 -1.40 25.60 3.36
C LYS A 185 -1.51 26.44 2.09
N VAL A 186 -0.43 26.54 1.32
CA VAL A 186 -0.43 27.21 0.02
C VAL A 186 -0.82 26.22 -1.07
N ARG A 187 -1.77 26.59 -1.92
CA ARG A 187 -2.26 25.77 -3.05
C ARG A 187 -2.33 26.62 -4.30
N HIS A 188 -2.38 25.94 -5.45
CA HIS A 188 -2.47 26.59 -6.76
C HIS A 188 -3.63 26.01 -7.56
N LEU A 189 -4.31 26.87 -8.30
CA LEU A 189 -5.25 26.50 -9.35
C LEU A 189 -4.68 27.00 -10.67
N ASP A 190 -4.35 26.06 -11.55
CA ASP A 190 -3.82 26.31 -12.88
C ASP A 190 -4.90 26.02 -13.93
N LYS A 191 -5.12 26.97 -14.83
CA LYS A 191 -6.05 26.84 -15.96
C LYS A 191 -5.54 27.60 -17.18
N ARG A 192 -6.06 27.20 -18.34
CA ARG A 192 -5.79 27.83 -19.63
C ARG A 192 -7.02 28.57 -20.15
N ALA A 193 -6.81 29.70 -20.80
CA ALA A 193 -7.83 30.43 -21.53
C ALA A 193 -7.36 30.78 -22.95
N TYR A 194 -8.31 30.79 -23.88
CA TYR A 194 -8.06 31.15 -25.28
C TYR A 194 -8.73 32.48 -25.59
N ILE A 195 -8.03 33.57 -25.31
CA ILE A 195 -8.54 34.92 -25.55
C ILE A 195 -8.25 35.33 -26.99
N ASP A 196 -9.32 35.56 -27.75
CA ASP A 196 -9.27 36.03 -29.12
C ASP A 196 -8.95 37.53 -29.15
N PHE A 197 -7.88 37.91 -29.83
CA PHE A 197 -7.56 39.30 -30.15
C PHE A 197 -7.71 39.52 -31.65
N PRO A 198 -8.09 40.73 -32.10
CA PRO A 198 -7.99 41.07 -33.51
C PRO A 198 -6.55 40.89 -34.01
N VAL A 199 -6.41 40.62 -35.31
CA VAL A 199 -5.11 40.33 -35.93
C VAL A 199 -4.13 41.45 -35.63
N ASN A 200 -2.97 41.09 -35.08
CA ASN A 200 -1.91 42.04 -34.71
C ASN A 200 -2.36 43.18 -33.77
N LYS A 201 -3.35 42.94 -32.91
CA LYS A 201 -3.81 43.87 -31.88
C LYS A 201 -3.64 43.28 -30.49
N ILE A 202 -3.52 44.17 -29.50
CA ILE A 202 -3.43 43.88 -28.05
C ILE A 202 -4.68 44.33 -27.28
N GLU A 203 -5.62 44.96 -27.98
CA GLU A 203 -6.88 45.45 -27.43
C GLU A 203 -7.83 44.28 -27.17
N LEU A 204 -8.32 44.18 -25.94
CA LEU A 204 -9.27 43.15 -25.54
C LEU A 204 -10.69 43.65 -25.74
N HIS A 205 -11.41 42.99 -26.63
CA HIS A 205 -12.85 43.18 -26.82
C HIS A 205 -13.59 42.02 -26.15
N ALA A 206 -14.34 42.33 -25.09
CA ALA A 206 -14.97 41.30 -24.25
C ALA A 206 -16.06 40.50 -24.98
N ASP A 207 -16.71 41.11 -25.97
CA ASP A 207 -17.75 40.56 -26.84
C ASP A 207 -17.20 39.89 -28.12
N TYR A 208 -15.88 39.93 -28.34
CA TYR A 208 -15.28 39.39 -29.55
C TYR A 208 -15.20 37.86 -29.50
N ARG A 209 -15.82 37.22 -30.50
CA ARG A 209 -15.80 35.77 -30.71
C ARG A 209 -16.16 35.01 -29.42
N ARG A 210 -15.24 34.20 -28.88
CA ARG A 210 -15.45 33.35 -27.71
C ARG A 210 -14.99 33.99 -26.40
N ASN A 211 -14.54 35.25 -26.43
CA ASN A 211 -14.10 35.97 -25.25
C ASN A 211 -15.14 36.03 -24.13
N PRO A 212 -16.46 36.20 -24.37
CA PRO A 212 -17.43 36.26 -23.28
C PRO A 212 -17.36 35.05 -22.35
N ALA A 213 -17.32 33.84 -22.93
CA ALA A 213 -17.27 32.59 -22.16
C ALA A 213 -15.91 32.39 -21.46
N GLN A 214 -14.81 32.76 -22.12
CA GLN A 214 -13.46 32.61 -21.56
C GLN A 214 -13.25 33.58 -20.39
N LEU A 215 -13.65 34.84 -20.55
CA LEU A 215 -13.57 35.87 -19.53
C LEU A 215 -14.47 35.56 -18.33
N ASP A 216 -15.72 35.13 -18.58
CA ASP A 216 -16.64 34.69 -17.52
C ASP A 216 -16.06 33.51 -16.73
N SER A 217 -15.44 32.53 -17.40
CA SER A 217 -14.79 31.40 -16.73
C SER A 217 -13.66 31.83 -15.78
N ILE A 218 -12.79 32.75 -16.22
CA ILE A 218 -11.70 33.28 -15.40
C ILE A 218 -12.27 34.04 -14.19
N VAL A 219 -13.20 34.98 -14.44
CA VAL A 219 -13.79 35.83 -13.40
C VAL A 219 -14.54 34.99 -12.37
N ARG A 220 -15.39 34.05 -12.79
CA ARG A 220 -16.12 33.16 -11.88
C ARG A 220 -15.19 32.29 -11.05
N THR A 221 -14.10 31.79 -11.64
CA THR A 221 -13.12 30.99 -10.91
C THR A 221 -12.47 31.81 -9.78
N ILE A 222 -12.03 33.03 -10.09
CA ILE A 222 -11.40 33.91 -9.09
C ILE A 222 -12.40 34.35 -8.03
N VAL A 223 -13.63 34.72 -8.41
CA VAL A 223 -14.69 35.13 -7.48
C VAL A 223 -15.07 33.98 -6.56
N ALA A 224 -15.22 32.76 -7.07
CA ALA A 224 -15.52 31.59 -6.24
C ALA A 224 -14.42 31.30 -5.20
N LEU A 225 -13.15 31.51 -5.54
CA LEU A 225 -12.04 31.39 -4.59
C LEU A 225 -12.01 32.56 -3.59
N LYS A 226 -12.36 33.78 -4.03
CA LYS A 226 -12.43 34.97 -3.18
C LYS A 226 -13.56 34.86 -2.14
N ASP A 227 -14.69 34.28 -2.53
CA ASP A 227 -15.90 34.21 -1.71
C ASP A 227 -15.92 32.96 -0.78
N ASP A 228 -15.01 32.01 -0.99
CA ASP A 228 -14.84 30.84 -0.10
C ASP A 228 -14.17 31.28 1.20
N LYS A 229 -14.91 31.20 2.31
CA LYS A 229 -14.46 31.63 3.66
C LYS A 229 -13.25 30.85 4.18
N ASN A 230 -12.91 29.72 3.58
CA ASN A 230 -11.76 28.92 3.97
C ASN A 230 -10.47 29.33 3.23
N LEU A 231 -10.57 30.22 2.25
CA LEU A 231 -9.51 30.55 1.32
C LEU A 231 -9.13 32.04 1.39
N GLU A 232 -7.85 32.31 1.15
CA GLU A 232 -7.32 33.66 0.96
C GLU A 232 -6.51 33.70 -0.34
N VAL A 233 -7.00 34.45 -1.34
CA VAL A 233 -6.25 34.64 -2.58
C VAL A 233 -5.01 35.48 -2.29
N SER A 234 -3.83 34.94 -2.61
CA SER A 234 -2.52 35.55 -2.31
C SER A 234 -1.71 35.89 -3.56
N GLY A 235 -2.11 35.39 -4.73
CA GLY A 235 -1.50 35.79 -6.00
C GLY A 235 -2.28 35.28 -7.21
N ILE A 236 -2.26 36.03 -8.29
CA ILE A 236 -2.83 35.70 -9.60
C ILE A 236 -1.77 36.04 -10.65
N ASN A 237 -1.23 35.02 -11.30
CA ASN A 237 -0.35 35.22 -12.46
C ASN A 237 -1.13 34.92 -13.74
N ILE A 238 -1.01 35.79 -14.74
CA ILE A 238 -1.46 35.52 -16.10
C ILE A 238 -0.22 35.51 -17.01
N HIS A 239 -0.02 34.36 -17.66
CA HIS A 239 1.08 34.10 -18.56
C HIS A 239 0.57 34.03 -20.00
N GLY A 240 1.03 34.92 -20.88
CA GLY A 240 0.63 34.92 -22.29
C GLY A 240 1.61 34.18 -23.20
N TYR A 241 1.08 33.51 -24.21
CA TYR A 241 1.85 32.84 -25.25
C TYR A 241 1.49 33.37 -26.65
N ALA A 242 2.46 33.35 -27.56
CA ALA A 242 2.24 33.50 -29.00
C ALA A 242 2.72 32.26 -29.77
N SER A 243 2.26 32.12 -31.02
CA SER A 243 2.71 31.08 -31.93
C SER A 243 3.98 31.51 -32.67
N PRO A 244 4.86 30.56 -33.04
CA PRO A 244 6.09 30.86 -33.79
C PRO A 244 5.77 31.09 -35.27
N GLU A 245 5.26 32.28 -35.63
CA GLU A 245 4.81 32.60 -37.00
C GLU A 245 5.18 34.02 -37.50
N SER A 246 5.98 34.73 -36.73
CA SER A 246 6.32 36.14 -36.92
C SER A 246 7.66 36.39 -36.23
N PRO A 247 8.35 37.51 -36.50
CA PRO A 247 9.62 37.79 -35.84
C PRO A 247 9.49 37.68 -34.31
N TYR A 248 10.46 37.03 -33.67
CA TYR A 248 10.44 36.70 -32.25
C TYR A 248 10.12 37.93 -31.37
N SER A 249 10.72 39.08 -31.70
CA SER A 249 10.49 40.34 -30.98
C SER A 249 9.04 40.84 -31.06
N HIS A 250 8.35 40.54 -32.17
CA HIS A 250 6.95 40.86 -32.35
C HIS A 250 6.05 39.90 -31.56
N ASN A 251 6.38 38.61 -31.56
CA ASN A 251 5.69 37.60 -30.77
C ASN A 251 5.83 37.88 -29.26
N ASP A 252 7.02 38.27 -28.80
CA ASP A 252 7.27 38.71 -27.43
C ASP A 252 6.40 39.91 -27.05
N TYR A 253 6.36 40.94 -27.91
CA TYR A 253 5.51 42.11 -27.71
C TYR A 253 4.03 41.72 -27.60
N LEU A 254 3.52 40.88 -28.51
CA LEU A 254 2.12 40.46 -28.50
C LEU A 254 1.78 39.63 -27.26
N ALA A 255 2.58 38.61 -26.93
CA ALA A 255 2.35 37.75 -25.77
C ALA A 255 2.31 38.55 -24.46
N LYS A 256 3.30 39.42 -24.25
CA LYS A 256 3.41 40.25 -23.05
C LYS A 256 2.25 41.23 -22.90
N ASN A 257 1.94 41.98 -23.96
CA ASN A 257 0.94 43.04 -23.87
C ASN A 257 -0.49 42.49 -23.85
N ARG A 258 -0.76 41.37 -24.54
CA ARG A 258 -2.06 40.68 -24.43
C ARG A 258 -2.30 40.14 -23.03
N ALA A 259 -1.29 39.50 -22.42
CA ALA A 259 -1.37 39.06 -21.03
C ALA A 259 -1.60 40.23 -20.07
N LYS A 260 -0.91 41.36 -20.28
CA LYS A 260 -1.13 42.58 -19.51
C LYS A 260 -2.55 43.11 -19.65
N THR A 261 -3.07 43.25 -20.86
CA THR A 261 -4.45 43.71 -21.12
C THR A 261 -5.47 42.79 -20.45
N LEU A 262 -5.30 41.48 -20.56
CA LEU A 262 -6.17 40.50 -19.89
C LEU A 262 -6.11 40.65 -18.37
N THR A 263 -4.92 40.83 -17.80
CA THR A 263 -4.71 41.06 -16.36
C THR A 263 -5.41 42.32 -15.88
N ASP A 264 -5.26 43.43 -16.61
CA ASP A 264 -5.91 44.70 -16.30
C ASP A 264 -7.45 44.60 -16.39
N TYR A 265 -7.98 43.80 -17.32
CA TYR A 265 -9.41 43.50 -17.40
C TYR A 265 -9.89 42.66 -16.21
N VAL A 266 -9.25 41.50 -15.97
CA VAL A 266 -9.64 40.57 -14.90
C VAL A 266 -9.59 41.24 -13.53
N ARG A 267 -8.52 41.99 -13.24
CA ARG A 267 -8.37 42.75 -11.98
C ARG A 267 -9.57 43.66 -11.71
N ARG A 268 -10.02 44.41 -12.73
CA ARG A 268 -11.18 45.31 -12.61
C ARG A 268 -12.47 44.55 -12.33
N MET A 269 -12.65 43.40 -12.98
CA MET A 269 -13.86 42.59 -12.82
C MET A 269 -13.97 41.92 -11.45
N VAL A 270 -12.85 41.49 -10.86
CA VAL A 270 -12.85 40.76 -9.58
C VAL A 270 -12.66 41.65 -8.35
N ALA A 271 -12.31 42.93 -8.56
CA ALA A 271 -12.07 43.94 -7.54
C ALA A 271 -11.05 43.52 -6.47
N LEU A 272 -9.92 42.96 -6.91
CA LEU A 272 -8.81 42.56 -6.03
C LEU A 272 -7.64 43.56 -6.10
N PRO A 273 -6.82 43.68 -5.03
CA PRO A 273 -5.68 44.58 -4.99
C PRO A 273 -4.66 44.31 -6.09
N THR A 274 -4.10 45.37 -6.69
CA THR A 274 -3.14 45.28 -7.80
C THR A 274 -1.91 44.43 -7.45
N GLN A 275 -1.42 44.49 -6.21
CA GLN A 275 -0.24 43.74 -5.79
C GLN A 275 -0.40 42.21 -5.85
N LEU A 276 -1.62 41.69 -5.93
CA LEU A 276 -1.86 40.26 -6.11
C LEU A 276 -1.63 39.81 -7.56
N PHE A 277 -1.62 40.73 -8.52
CA PHE A 277 -1.53 40.39 -9.93
C PHE A 277 -0.11 40.50 -10.47
N THR A 278 0.31 39.49 -11.22
CA THR A 278 1.58 39.48 -11.95
C THR A 278 1.35 39.06 -13.40
N VAL A 279 2.18 39.58 -14.30
CA VAL A 279 2.14 39.28 -15.73
C VAL A 279 3.45 38.62 -16.11
N SER A 280 3.37 37.52 -16.84
CA SER A 280 4.51 36.86 -17.46
C SER A 280 4.16 36.50 -18.90
N SER A 281 5.17 36.14 -19.70
CA SER A 281 4.95 35.76 -21.09
C SER A 281 6.06 34.88 -21.64
N THR A 282 5.72 34.07 -22.63
CA THR A 282 6.64 33.34 -23.49
C THR A 282 6.36 33.82 -24.91
N ALA A 283 7.39 34.33 -25.58
CA ALA A 283 7.25 34.86 -26.93
C ALA A 283 6.67 33.80 -27.88
N GLU A 284 7.18 32.57 -27.85
CA GLU A 284 6.76 31.50 -28.76
C GLU A 284 6.57 30.18 -28.01
N ASP A 285 5.37 29.62 -28.07
CA ASP A 285 5.03 28.34 -27.43
C ASP A 285 5.57 27.13 -28.21
N TRP A 286 6.90 27.03 -28.26
CA TRP A 286 7.59 25.89 -28.86
C TRP A 286 7.28 24.58 -28.12
N ASP A 287 7.04 24.62 -26.80
CA ASP A 287 6.65 23.45 -26.02
C ASP A 287 5.27 22.92 -26.44
N GLY A 288 4.29 23.81 -26.58
CA GLY A 288 2.98 23.47 -27.12
C GLY A 288 3.09 22.88 -28.53
N LEU A 289 3.89 23.49 -29.41
CA LEU A 289 4.12 22.97 -30.75
C LEU A 289 4.74 21.57 -30.73
N ARG A 290 5.75 21.33 -29.88
CA ARG A 290 6.37 20.00 -29.70
C ARG A 290 5.36 18.96 -29.25
N ASN A 291 4.43 19.30 -28.37
CA ASN A 291 3.39 18.38 -27.93
C ASN A 291 2.44 18.00 -29.08
N TYR A 292 1.95 18.98 -29.85
CA TYR A 292 1.15 18.69 -31.04
C TYR A 292 1.91 17.82 -32.05
N LEU A 293 3.19 18.12 -32.31
CA LEU A 293 4.03 17.33 -33.20
C LEU A 293 4.15 15.88 -32.72
N LYS A 294 4.43 15.64 -31.43
CA LYS A 294 4.55 14.29 -30.84
C LYS A 294 3.28 13.46 -30.99
N GLU A 295 2.10 14.08 -30.97
CA GLU A 295 0.81 13.39 -31.11
C GLU A 295 0.33 13.29 -32.56
N SER A 296 0.94 14.05 -33.47
CA SER A 296 0.52 14.12 -34.88
C SER A 296 0.88 12.90 -35.72
N ASN A 297 0.26 12.84 -36.90
CA ASN A 297 0.56 11.92 -38.00
C ASN A 297 1.11 12.65 -39.23
N LEU A 298 1.85 13.74 -39.04
CA LEU A 298 2.51 14.43 -40.16
C LEU A 298 3.54 13.51 -40.82
N GLU A 299 3.65 13.60 -42.14
CA GLU A 299 4.61 12.81 -42.92
C GLU A 299 6.05 13.04 -42.42
N HIS A 300 6.45 14.31 -42.32
CA HIS A 300 7.79 14.72 -41.85
C HIS A 300 7.83 15.08 -40.36
N LYS A 301 7.05 14.38 -39.53
CA LYS A 301 6.94 14.64 -38.09
C LYS A 301 8.29 14.62 -37.37
N ALA A 302 9.11 13.61 -37.62
CA ALA A 302 10.37 13.41 -36.88
C ALA A 302 11.36 14.53 -37.18
N GLU A 303 11.42 14.97 -38.43
CA GLU A 303 12.30 16.01 -38.94
C GLU A 303 11.88 17.39 -38.45
N ILE A 304 10.57 17.70 -38.52
CA ILE A 304 10.03 18.96 -37.99
C ILE A 304 10.24 19.02 -36.47
N LEU A 305 10.01 17.92 -35.75
CA LEU A 305 10.25 17.84 -34.31
C LEU A 305 11.74 18.00 -33.97
N ALA A 306 12.65 17.46 -34.78
CA ALA A 306 14.09 17.65 -34.61
C ALA A 306 14.48 19.14 -34.76
N ILE A 307 13.90 19.86 -35.72
CA ILE A 307 14.11 21.31 -35.85
C ILE A 307 13.53 22.06 -34.64
N ALA A 308 12.34 21.70 -34.19
CA ALA A 308 11.70 22.32 -33.03
C ALA A 308 12.45 22.08 -31.70
N ASN A 309 13.22 20.99 -31.61
CA ASN A 309 14.05 20.64 -30.45
C ASN A 309 15.45 21.31 -30.46
N ASP A 310 15.85 21.96 -31.56
CA ASP A 310 17.17 22.58 -31.67
C ASP A 310 17.23 23.94 -30.95
N GLU A 311 17.31 23.92 -29.62
CA GLU A 311 17.35 25.13 -28.79
C GLU A 311 18.60 26.00 -29.00
N LYS A 312 19.61 25.51 -29.74
CA LYS A 312 20.79 26.31 -30.09
C LYS A 312 20.54 27.21 -31.30
N MET A 313 19.52 26.91 -32.09
CA MET A 313 19.14 27.69 -33.25
C MET A 313 18.27 28.87 -32.85
N ASP A 314 18.55 30.03 -33.43
CA ASP A 314 17.73 31.23 -33.29
C ASP A 314 16.24 30.90 -33.58
N PRO A 315 15.28 31.37 -32.76
CA PRO A 315 13.86 31.02 -32.93
C PRO A 315 13.30 31.37 -34.32
N ASP A 316 13.65 32.53 -34.88
CA ASP A 316 13.19 32.92 -36.21
C ASP A 316 13.83 31.99 -37.26
N ALA A 317 15.11 31.66 -37.12
CA ALA A 317 15.78 30.71 -38.01
C ALA A 317 15.13 29.30 -37.96
N ARG A 318 14.65 28.85 -36.80
CA ARG A 318 13.92 27.58 -36.65
C ARG A 318 12.61 27.59 -37.43
N GLU A 319 11.78 28.61 -37.22
CA GLU A 319 10.53 28.78 -37.96
C GLU A 319 10.80 28.81 -39.48
N GLN A 320 11.74 29.64 -39.94
CA GLN A 320 12.07 29.77 -41.35
C GLN A 320 12.55 28.45 -41.95
N LYS A 321 13.32 27.66 -41.20
CA LYS A 321 13.79 26.34 -41.64
C LYS A 321 12.63 25.37 -41.84
N ILE A 322 11.67 25.32 -40.91
CA ILE A 322 10.45 24.50 -41.04
C ILE A 322 9.64 24.97 -42.25
N LYS A 323 9.39 26.28 -42.36
CA LYS A 323 8.62 26.89 -43.46
C LYS A 323 9.22 26.62 -44.83
N LYS A 324 10.54 26.62 -44.95
CA LYS A 324 11.26 26.38 -46.21
C LYS A 324 11.29 24.91 -46.61
N LEU A 325 11.55 24.01 -45.64
CA LEU A 325 11.71 22.57 -45.92
C LEU A 325 10.38 21.84 -46.01
N TYR A 326 9.37 22.26 -45.25
CA TYR A 326 8.08 21.58 -45.11
C TYR A 326 6.90 22.57 -45.25
N PRO A 327 6.72 23.21 -46.43
CA PRO A 327 5.75 24.29 -46.61
C PRO A 327 4.29 23.85 -46.45
N SER A 328 3.93 22.63 -46.86
CA SER A 328 2.60 22.04 -46.70
C SER A 328 2.23 21.82 -45.24
N GLU A 329 3.12 21.20 -44.48
CA GLU A 329 2.96 20.92 -43.06
C GLU A 329 3.01 22.21 -42.27
N TYR A 330 3.88 23.17 -42.62
CA TYR A 330 3.87 24.50 -42.03
C TYR A 330 2.52 25.19 -42.20
N ARG A 331 1.94 25.17 -43.41
CA ARG A 331 0.61 25.73 -43.67
C ARG A 331 -0.45 25.06 -42.80
N PHE A 332 -0.41 23.73 -42.70
CA PHE A 332 -1.31 22.97 -41.83
C PHE A 332 -1.17 23.37 -40.36
N MET A 333 0.06 23.41 -39.82
CA MET A 333 0.32 23.83 -38.43
C MET A 333 -0.16 25.26 -38.16
N LEU A 334 0.09 26.17 -39.11
CA LEU A 334 -0.35 27.57 -39.04
C LEU A 334 -1.88 27.70 -38.97
N ASP A 335 -2.61 26.91 -39.75
CA ASP A 335 -4.07 26.99 -39.81
C ASP A 335 -4.75 26.23 -38.65
N THR A 336 -4.12 25.16 -38.13
CA THR A 336 -4.77 24.23 -37.20
C THR A 336 -4.25 24.29 -35.77
N TRP A 337 -2.93 24.41 -35.56
CA TRP A 337 -2.31 24.31 -34.23
C TRP A 337 -1.92 25.67 -33.67
N TYR A 338 -1.36 26.54 -34.50
CA TYR A 338 -0.86 27.85 -34.07
C TYR A 338 -1.94 28.72 -33.39
N PRO A 339 -3.22 28.72 -33.81
CA PRO A 339 -4.27 29.42 -33.07
C PRO A 339 -4.41 28.94 -31.62
N ALA A 340 -4.19 27.65 -31.36
CA ALA A 340 -4.23 27.07 -30.02
C ALA A 340 -2.93 27.29 -29.21
N LEU A 341 -1.83 27.66 -29.87
CA LEU A 341 -0.59 28.11 -29.19
C LEU A 341 -0.70 29.55 -28.68
N ARG A 342 -1.67 30.32 -29.18
CA ARG A 342 -1.98 31.68 -28.71
C ARG A 342 -2.95 31.63 -27.54
N HIS A 343 -2.46 31.21 -26.39
CA HIS A 343 -3.28 31.06 -25.18
C HIS A 343 -2.70 31.89 -24.02
N SER A 344 -3.54 32.09 -23.01
CA SER A 344 -3.14 32.66 -21.73
C SER A 344 -3.38 31.63 -20.63
N ASP A 345 -2.31 31.21 -19.97
CA ASP A 345 -2.39 30.38 -18.78
C ASP A 345 -2.50 31.29 -17.54
N TYR A 346 -3.30 30.88 -16.57
CA TYR A 346 -3.42 31.60 -15.31
C TYR A 346 -3.26 30.67 -14.11
N ARG A 347 -2.45 31.13 -13.16
CA ARG A 347 -2.15 30.47 -11.89
C ARG A 347 -2.67 31.32 -10.74
N ILE A 348 -3.65 30.80 -10.02
CA ILE A 348 -4.18 31.43 -8.81
C ILE A 348 -3.55 30.74 -7.60
N THR A 349 -2.78 31.49 -6.84
CA THR A 349 -2.19 31.05 -5.57
C THR A 349 -3.08 31.49 -4.42
N TYR A 350 -3.46 30.56 -3.55
CA TYR A 350 -4.30 30.84 -2.41
C TYR A 350 -3.82 30.07 -1.18
N LYS A 351 -4.07 30.65 -0.02
CA LYS A 351 -3.85 30.01 1.28
C LYS A 351 -5.15 29.39 1.74
N VAL A 352 -5.07 28.21 2.35
CA VAL A 352 -6.20 27.57 3.01
C VAL A 352 -6.05 27.74 4.51
N LYS A 353 -7.12 28.18 5.18
CA LYS A 353 -7.14 28.25 6.66
C LYS A 353 -6.89 26.85 7.27
N PRO A 354 -6.30 26.76 8.47
CA PRO A 354 -6.29 25.50 9.21
C PRO A 354 -7.72 25.09 9.58
N PHE A 355 -7.97 23.78 9.62
CA PHE A 355 -9.24 23.20 10.03
C PHE A 355 -9.07 22.44 11.34
N ASP A 356 -10.06 22.54 12.22
CA ASP A 356 -10.15 21.60 13.33
C ASP A 356 -10.60 20.21 12.84
N VAL A 357 -10.58 19.21 13.73
CA VAL A 357 -10.90 17.82 13.37
C VAL A 357 -12.35 17.66 12.89
N ALA A 358 -13.30 18.43 13.44
CA ALA A 358 -14.71 18.34 13.06
C ALA A 358 -14.95 18.97 11.68
N GLU A 359 -14.35 20.13 11.42
CA GLU A 359 -14.34 20.76 10.09
C GLU A 359 -13.66 19.84 9.06
N ALA A 360 -12.48 19.32 9.39
CA ALA A 360 -11.70 18.47 8.49
C ALA A 360 -12.44 17.20 8.08
N LYS A 361 -13.26 16.61 8.99
CA LYS A 361 -14.14 15.48 8.69
C LYS A 361 -15.16 15.76 7.58
N GLU A 362 -15.65 16.99 7.47
CA GLU A 362 -16.59 17.36 6.40
C GLU A 362 -15.85 17.78 5.12
N ILE A 363 -14.73 18.49 5.28
CA ILE A 363 -13.90 18.93 4.14
C ILE A 363 -13.31 17.74 3.39
N ILE A 364 -12.86 16.68 4.07
CA ILE A 364 -12.25 15.52 3.41
C ILE A 364 -13.20 14.82 2.40
N LYS A 365 -14.52 14.91 2.62
CA LYS A 365 -15.54 14.31 1.75
C LYS A 365 -15.74 15.09 0.45
N THR A 366 -15.46 16.39 0.46
CA THR A 366 -15.86 17.31 -0.63
C THR A 366 -14.67 18.03 -1.27
N LYS A 367 -13.70 18.46 -0.48
CA LYS A 367 -12.52 19.22 -0.91
C LYS A 367 -11.23 18.72 -0.22
N PRO A 368 -10.88 17.42 -0.29
CA PRO A 368 -9.72 16.87 0.41
C PRO A 368 -8.39 17.56 0.07
N GLN A 369 -8.24 18.14 -1.12
CA GLN A 369 -7.08 18.93 -1.54
C GLN A 369 -6.81 20.18 -0.68
N GLN A 370 -7.80 20.62 0.10
CA GLN A 370 -7.68 21.74 1.04
C GLN A 370 -7.09 21.33 2.39
N LEU A 371 -7.04 20.03 2.70
CA LEU A 371 -6.48 19.55 3.95
C LEU A 371 -4.96 19.42 3.87
N SER A 372 -4.29 19.59 5.00
CA SER A 372 -2.94 19.08 5.18
C SER A 372 -2.99 17.58 5.42
N GLN A 373 -1.85 16.92 5.21
CA GLN A 373 -1.69 15.51 5.55
C GLN A 373 -1.93 15.25 7.05
N GLU A 374 -1.51 16.19 7.91
CA GLU A 374 -1.72 16.07 9.35
C GLU A 374 -3.21 16.16 9.72
N GLU A 375 -3.95 17.11 9.14
CA GLU A 375 -5.40 17.23 9.38
C GLU A 375 -6.12 15.93 8.99
N MET A 376 -5.77 15.34 7.84
CA MET A 376 -6.28 14.03 7.44
C MET A 376 -5.89 12.93 8.43
N PHE A 377 -4.66 12.94 8.93
CA PHE A 377 -4.21 11.99 9.94
C PHE A 377 -5.01 12.10 11.23
N LEU A 378 -5.27 13.32 11.71
CA LEU A 378 -6.08 13.56 12.91
C LEU A 378 -7.54 13.13 12.70
N VAL A 379 -8.10 13.32 11.51
CA VAL A 379 -9.41 12.75 11.14
C VAL A 379 -9.39 11.22 11.22
N ALA A 380 -8.36 10.57 10.68
CA ALA A 380 -8.23 9.11 10.75
C ALA A 380 -8.19 8.60 12.21
N GLN A 381 -7.47 9.30 13.10
CA GLN A 381 -7.37 8.94 14.52
C GLN A 381 -8.70 8.97 15.29
N THR A 382 -9.76 9.55 14.71
CA THR A 382 -11.10 9.50 15.31
C THR A 382 -11.86 8.21 15.02
N TYR A 383 -11.34 7.36 14.14
CA TYR A 383 -11.93 6.07 13.77
C TYR A 383 -11.13 4.93 14.39
N GLU A 384 -11.78 3.77 14.53
CA GLU A 384 -11.10 2.57 15.03
C GLU A 384 -9.98 2.16 14.05
N LEU A 385 -8.82 1.78 14.58
CA LEU A 385 -7.67 1.37 13.78
C LEU A 385 -8.04 0.19 12.86
N GLY A 386 -7.87 0.37 11.55
CA GLY A 386 -8.19 -0.65 10.56
C GLY A 386 -9.67 -0.76 10.17
N SER A 387 -10.55 0.08 10.74
CA SER A 387 -11.92 0.29 10.23
C SER A 387 -11.91 0.74 8.77
N LYS A 388 -13.07 0.60 8.10
CA LYS A 388 -13.24 1.07 6.72
C LYS A 388 -12.97 2.58 6.64
N GLU A 389 -13.52 3.35 7.56
CA GLU A 389 -13.40 4.80 7.63
C GLU A 389 -11.95 5.25 7.83
N PHE A 390 -11.21 4.58 8.73
CA PHE A 390 -9.78 4.82 8.91
C PHE A 390 -9.01 4.59 7.61
N ASN A 391 -9.28 3.46 6.94
CA ASN A 391 -8.58 3.08 5.72
C ASN A 391 -8.89 4.03 4.56
N ASP A 392 -10.15 4.45 4.41
CA ASP A 392 -10.58 5.41 3.40
C ASP A 392 -9.85 6.75 3.56
N VAL A 393 -9.69 7.25 4.80
CA VAL A 393 -8.96 8.49 5.07
C VAL A 393 -7.48 8.37 4.70
N MET A 394 -6.83 7.25 5.04
CA MET A 394 -5.44 7.01 4.68
C MET A 394 -5.24 6.90 3.16
N GLU A 395 -6.19 6.30 2.45
CA GLU A 395 -6.18 6.23 0.99
C GLU A 395 -6.36 7.61 0.34
N ILE A 396 -7.27 8.44 0.87
CA ILE A 396 -7.41 9.83 0.43
C ILE A 396 -6.10 10.60 0.65
N ALA A 397 -5.45 10.42 1.81
CA ALA A 397 -4.20 11.10 2.13
C ALA A 397 -3.08 10.76 1.14
N VAL A 398 -2.84 9.47 0.86
CA VAL A 398 -1.78 9.10 -0.10
C VAL A 398 -2.13 9.52 -1.53
N ARG A 399 -3.41 9.60 -1.89
CA ARG A 399 -3.83 10.13 -3.21
C ARG A 399 -3.60 11.65 -3.33
N MET A 400 -3.80 12.41 -2.27
CA MET A 400 -3.52 13.86 -2.26
C MET A 400 -2.02 14.17 -2.16
N PHE A 401 -1.25 13.27 -1.55
CA PHE A 401 0.20 13.42 -1.34
C PHE A 401 0.99 12.22 -1.90
N PRO A 402 0.93 11.94 -3.21
CA PRO A 402 1.40 10.68 -3.80
C PRO A 402 2.92 10.47 -3.73
N VAL A 403 3.69 11.55 -3.55
CA VAL A 403 5.16 11.52 -3.45
C VAL A 403 5.66 11.77 -2.03
N ASN A 404 4.77 12.03 -1.07
CA ASN A 404 5.16 12.30 0.32
C ASN A 404 5.53 10.99 1.04
N GLU A 405 6.70 10.95 1.65
CA GLU A 405 7.22 9.73 2.31
C GLU A 405 6.32 9.26 3.46
N THR A 406 5.88 10.18 4.33
CA THR A 406 5.02 9.83 5.48
C THR A 406 3.63 9.38 5.05
N ALA A 407 3.08 9.93 3.95
CA ALA A 407 1.77 9.55 3.45
C ALA A 407 1.82 8.13 2.91
N ASN A 408 2.86 7.83 2.13
CA ASN A 408 3.15 6.51 1.64
C ASN A 408 3.47 5.52 2.77
N LEU A 409 4.23 5.91 3.79
CA LEU A 409 4.49 5.08 4.97
C LEU A 409 3.19 4.70 5.69
N ASN A 410 2.32 5.67 5.97
CA ASN A 410 1.06 5.39 6.67
C ASN A 410 0.12 4.52 5.82
N ALA A 411 0.05 4.74 4.50
CA ALA A 411 -0.71 3.88 3.61
C ALA A 411 -0.16 2.43 3.57
N ALA A 412 1.17 2.27 3.55
CA ALA A 412 1.80 0.96 3.67
C ALA A 412 1.47 0.30 5.00
N ASN A 413 1.54 1.05 6.11
CA ASN A 413 1.27 0.52 7.46
C ASN A 413 -0.18 0.07 7.63
N THR A 414 -1.15 0.76 7.01
CA THR A 414 -2.54 0.30 6.95
C THR A 414 -2.64 -1.10 6.33
N ARG A 415 -1.97 -1.32 5.19
CA ARG A 415 -1.95 -2.60 4.48
C ARG A 415 -1.22 -3.69 5.27
N LEU A 416 -0.06 -3.37 5.83
CA LEU A 416 0.75 -4.28 6.65
C LEU A 416 0.00 -4.75 7.91
N ASN A 417 -0.66 -3.84 8.62
CA ASN A 417 -1.44 -4.19 9.81
C ASN A 417 -2.67 -5.06 9.45
N ALA A 418 -3.22 -4.89 8.25
CA ALA A 418 -4.24 -5.80 7.73
C ALA A 418 -3.69 -7.19 7.36
N GLY A 419 -2.37 -7.32 7.17
CA GLY A 419 -1.69 -8.54 6.71
C GLY A 419 -1.45 -8.58 5.19
N ASP A 420 -1.74 -7.49 4.49
CA ASP A 420 -1.59 -7.34 3.03
C ASP A 420 -0.20 -6.80 2.69
N ALA A 421 0.81 -7.67 2.73
CA ALA A 421 2.18 -7.29 2.40
C ALA A 421 2.32 -6.89 0.92
N ASP A 422 1.63 -7.61 0.03
CA ASP A 422 1.68 -7.36 -1.42
C ASP A 422 1.13 -5.98 -1.78
N GLY A 423 -0.04 -5.61 -1.26
CA GLY A 423 -0.62 -4.29 -1.46
C GLY A 423 0.17 -3.16 -0.80
N ALA A 424 0.99 -3.45 0.21
CA ALA A 424 1.82 -2.45 0.88
C ALA A 424 3.05 -2.02 0.06
N LYS A 425 3.57 -2.88 -0.83
CA LYS A 425 4.89 -2.73 -1.45
C LYS A 425 5.06 -1.42 -2.21
N ALA A 426 4.10 -1.05 -3.06
CA ALA A 426 4.20 0.15 -3.89
C ALA A 426 4.24 1.45 -3.07
N TYR A 427 3.58 1.47 -1.91
CA TYR A 427 3.64 2.58 -0.97
C TYR A 427 4.96 2.56 -0.18
N LEU A 428 5.37 1.38 0.28
CA LEU A 428 6.62 1.23 1.05
C LEU A 428 7.87 1.64 0.25
N ASP A 429 7.85 1.46 -1.07
CA ASP A 429 8.91 1.90 -2.00
C ASP A 429 9.06 3.42 -2.06
N LYS A 430 8.00 4.17 -1.72
CA LYS A 430 7.98 5.64 -1.69
C LYS A 430 8.05 6.21 -0.26
N ALA A 431 8.22 5.36 0.75
CA ALA A 431 8.13 5.73 2.16
C ALA A 431 9.47 6.21 2.79
N GLY A 432 10.48 6.53 1.97
CA GLY A 432 11.78 7.00 2.44
C GLY A 432 12.56 5.95 3.23
N ASN A 433 13.40 6.38 4.18
CA ASN A 433 14.28 5.52 4.97
C ASN A 433 14.25 5.79 6.49
N SER A 434 13.18 6.44 6.96
CA SER A 434 13.01 6.75 8.40
C SER A 434 13.07 5.48 9.26
N PRO A 435 13.40 5.57 10.57
CA PRO A 435 13.35 4.43 11.48
C PRO A 435 11.99 3.72 11.48
N ALA A 436 10.88 4.47 11.37
CA ALA A 436 9.54 3.90 11.26
C ALA A 436 9.34 3.13 9.94
N THR A 437 9.92 3.61 8.84
CA THR A 437 9.94 2.90 7.55
C THR A 437 10.75 1.60 7.64
N GLN A 438 11.88 1.59 8.36
CA GLN A 438 12.61 0.36 8.59
C GLN A 438 11.78 -0.65 9.41
N ASN A 439 11.05 -0.21 10.44
CA ASN A 439 10.10 -1.08 11.11
C ASN A 439 9.06 -1.65 10.13
N ALA A 440 8.45 -0.81 9.28
CA ALA A 440 7.48 -1.26 8.28
C ALA A 440 8.06 -2.28 7.29
N ARG A 441 9.32 -2.13 6.86
CA ARG A 441 10.04 -3.14 6.06
C ARG A 441 10.23 -4.44 6.81
N GLY A 442 10.55 -4.38 8.10
CA GLY A 442 10.60 -5.59 8.94
C GLY A 442 9.25 -6.32 8.97
N VAL A 443 8.14 -5.59 9.12
CA VAL A 443 6.78 -6.16 9.09
C VAL A 443 6.49 -6.79 7.73
N TYR A 444 6.83 -6.11 6.64
CA TYR A 444 6.68 -6.64 5.28
C TYR A 444 7.41 -7.97 5.11
N GLU A 445 8.69 -8.04 5.48
CA GLU A 445 9.51 -9.25 5.35
C GLU A 445 8.99 -10.39 6.24
N ALA A 446 8.57 -10.08 7.47
CA ALA A 446 7.98 -11.07 8.37
C ALA A 446 6.68 -11.67 7.81
N LEU A 447 5.82 -10.84 7.21
CA LEU A 447 4.60 -11.31 6.54
C LEU A 447 4.91 -12.16 5.29
N LYS A 448 6.04 -11.90 4.63
CA LYS A 448 6.55 -12.71 3.53
C LYS A 448 7.27 -14.00 3.98
N GLY A 449 7.52 -14.17 5.28
CA GLY A 449 8.26 -15.31 5.83
C GLY A 449 9.78 -15.20 5.70
N ASN A 450 10.30 -14.00 5.43
CA ASN A 450 11.72 -13.72 5.28
C ASN A 450 12.32 -13.27 6.61
N ASP A 451 12.34 -14.16 7.60
CA ASP A 451 12.59 -13.75 8.99
C ASP A 451 13.98 -13.16 9.23
N GLN A 452 15.00 -13.60 8.49
CA GLN A 452 16.35 -13.02 8.58
C GLN A 452 16.33 -11.53 8.20
N GLN A 453 15.65 -11.19 7.11
CA GLN A 453 15.49 -9.80 6.66
C GLN A 453 14.59 -9.02 7.62
N ALA A 454 13.54 -9.65 8.16
CA ALA A 454 12.70 -9.04 9.18
C ALA A 454 13.54 -8.63 10.41
N ARG A 455 14.36 -9.54 10.96
CA ARG A 455 15.26 -9.26 12.09
C ARG A 455 16.26 -8.15 11.76
N HIS A 456 16.80 -8.11 10.54
CA HIS A 456 17.69 -7.04 10.11
C HIS A 456 17.01 -5.67 10.22
N TYR A 457 15.85 -5.50 9.57
CA TYR A 457 15.14 -4.23 9.53
C TYR A 457 14.59 -3.79 10.88
N PHE A 458 14.00 -4.72 11.64
CA PHE A 458 13.58 -4.40 13.00
C PHE A 458 14.78 -4.03 13.89
N GLY A 459 15.94 -4.67 13.72
CA GLY A 459 17.17 -4.31 14.42
C GLY A 459 17.63 -2.89 14.13
N LEU A 460 17.55 -2.44 12.87
CA LEU A 460 17.85 -1.05 12.50
C LEU A 460 16.89 -0.06 13.18
N ALA A 461 15.59 -0.35 13.13
CA ALA A 461 14.57 0.51 13.73
C ALA A 461 14.64 0.55 15.27
N ALA A 462 14.89 -0.58 15.92
CA ALA A 462 15.02 -0.69 17.37
C ALA A 462 16.25 0.08 17.89
N LYS A 463 17.40 -0.04 17.20
CA LYS A 463 18.61 0.76 17.51
C LYS A 463 18.37 2.26 17.40
N ALA A 464 17.47 2.67 16.51
CA ALA A 464 17.05 4.06 16.35
C ALA A 464 15.89 4.47 17.29
N GLY A 465 15.51 3.62 18.26
CA GLY A 465 14.55 3.95 19.31
C GLY A 465 13.08 3.64 19.02
N VAL A 466 12.77 2.90 17.95
CA VAL A 466 11.39 2.51 17.64
C VAL A 466 10.95 1.33 18.53
N LYS A 467 10.16 1.62 19.58
CA LYS A 467 9.69 0.61 20.56
C LYS A 467 8.99 -0.59 19.91
N ALA A 468 8.07 -0.35 18.97
CA ALA A 468 7.37 -1.43 18.29
C ALA A 468 8.31 -2.36 17.51
N ALA A 469 9.47 -1.87 17.03
CA ALA A 469 10.45 -2.71 16.37
C ALA A 469 11.15 -3.65 17.37
N GLN A 470 11.38 -3.19 18.59
CA GLN A 470 11.90 -4.04 19.67
C GLN A 470 10.88 -5.14 20.02
N GLU A 471 9.62 -4.78 20.22
CA GLU A 471 8.54 -5.75 20.47
C GLU A 471 8.40 -6.74 19.30
N ASN A 472 8.50 -6.27 18.05
CA ASN A 472 8.46 -7.13 16.88
C ASN A 472 9.64 -8.12 16.85
N LEU A 473 10.85 -7.72 17.27
CA LEU A 473 12.01 -8.62 17.38
C LEU A 473 11.83 -9.69 18.44
N GLU A 474 11.29 -9.32 19.60
CA GLU A 474 11.05 -10.24 20.71
C GLU A 474 9.99 -11.30 20.36
N ASN A 475 9.06 -10.95 19.48
CA ASN A 475 7.97 -11.81 19.03
C ASN A 475 8.28 -12.63 17.77
N LEU A 476 9.45 -12.43 17.17
CA LEU A 476 9.94 -13.17 16.00
C LEU A 476 10.85 -14.29 16.46
#